data_AF-A0A0A9WJS2-F1
#
_entry.id   AF-A0A0A9WJS2-F1
#
_cell.length_a   1.000
_cell.length_b   1.000
_cell.length_c   1.000
_cell.angle_alpha   90.00
_cell.angle_beta   90.00
_cell.angle_gamma   90.00
#
_symmetry.space_group_name_H-M   'P 1'
#
loop_
_entity.id
_entity.type
_entity.pdbx_description
1 polymer ?
#
loop_
_entity_poly.entity_id
_entity_poly.type
_entity_poly.pdbx_seq_one_letter_code
_entity_poly.pdbx_strand_id
1 'polypeptide(L)'
;GIYEILPRTPRMVYNVKKYCTRQPEQDYCFDFIGSFYGEHRANLDREHFGEQVSYLPAGASLRTVHHFAQVFNYGFHMYDYGMKVNKLKYNSTAPPAYPLQRIT
;
A
#
# COMPACT_ATOMS: atom_id res chain seq x y z
N GLY A 1 -6.89 -12.10 -7.53
CA GLY A 1 -6.16 -12.51 -8.75
C GLY A 1 -4.76 -12.98 -8.41
N ILE A 2 -4.08 -13.75 -9.26
CA ILE A 2 -2.72 -14.29 -8.92
C ILE A 2 -1.64 -13.21 -8.70
N TYR A 3 -1.91 -11.97 -9.11
CA TYR A 3 -1.03 -10.81 -8.91
C TYR A 3 -1.55 -9.82 -7.87
N GLU A 4 -2.43 -10.27 -6.98
CA GLU A 4 -3.01 -9.45 -5.91
C GLU A 4 -2.20 -9.61 -4.62
N ILE A 5 -1.87 -8.49 -4.00
CA ILE A 5 -1.20 -8.40 -2.70
C ILE A 5 -2.23 -8.11 -1.63
N LEU A 6 -2.13 -8.85 -0.52
CA LEU A 6 -2.98 -8.75 0.66
C LEU A 6 -4.49 -8.79 0.30
N PRO A 7 -4.97 -9.84 -0.39
CA PRO A 7 -6.35 -9.96 -0.80
C PRO A 7 -7.29 -10.04 0.41
N ARG A 8 -8.42 -9.35 0.33
CA ARG A 8 -9.40 -9.36 1.41
C ARG A 8 -10.20 -10.66 1.41
N THR A 9 -9.98 -11.50 2.42
CA THR A 9 -10.71 -12.76 2.60
C THR A 9 -11.42 -12.81 3.96
N PRO A 10 -12.52 -13.56 4.12
CA PRO A 10 -13.18 -13.71 5.42
C PRO A 10 -12.24 -14.19 6.52
N ARG A 11 -11.30 -15.08 6.19
CA ARG A 11 -10.27 -15.58 7.13
C ARG A 11 -9.31 -14.48 7.57
N MET A 12 -8.87 -13.63 6.64
CA MET A 12 -8.01 -12.49 6.96
C MET A 12 -8.72 -11.51 7.91
N VAL A 13 -9.96 -11.13 7.58
CA VAL A 13 -10.77 -10.22 8.39
C VAL A 13 -10.96 -10.77 9.81
N TYR A 14 -11.29 -12.06 9.93
CA TYR A 14 -11.42 -12.73 11.23
C TYR A 14 -10.11 -12.67 12.04
N ASN A 15 -8.97 -13.00 11.41
CA ASN A 15 -7.68 -12.97 12.09
C ASN A 15 -7.31 -11.56 12.55
N VAL A 16 -7.51 -10.54 11.73
CA VAL A 16 -7.24 -9.13 12.10
C VAL A 16 -8.10 -8.72 13.29
N LYS A 17 -9.42 -8.97 13.24
CA LYS A 17 -10.30 -8.68 14.40
C LYS A 17 -9.85 -9.42 15.65
N LYS A 18 -9.44 -10.68 15.53
CA LYS A 18 -9.02 -11.50 16.68
C LYS A 18 -7.71 -10.99 17.31
N TYR A 19 -6.68 -10.74 16.50
CA TYR A 19 -5.34 -10.46 17.01
C TYR A 19 -5.07 -8.97 17.23
N CYS A 20 -5.79 -8.05 16.57
CA CYS A 20 -5.54 -6.62 16.70
C CYS A 20 -6.39 -5.92 17.77
N THR A 21 -7.12 -6.67 18.60
CA THR A 21 -8.04 -6.12 19.62
C THR A 21 -7.43 -6.05 21.02
N ARG A 22 -6.48 -6.92 21.35
CA ARG A 22 -5.93 -7.02 22.72
C ARG A 22 -4.41 -7.10 22.70
N GLN A 23 -3.79 -6.57 23.76
CA GLN A 23 -2.36 -6.72 23.98
C GLN A 23 -2.00 -8.14 24.43
N PRO A 24 -0.81 -8.65 24.06
CA PRO A 24 0.27 -7.95 23.34
C PRO A 24 0.13 -7.94 21.81
N GLU A 25 -0.74 -8.76 21.22
CA GLU A 25 -0.87 -8.93 19.76
C GLU A 25 -1.25 -7.62 19.05
N GLN A 26 -2.03 -6.78 19.72
CA GLN A 26 -2.43 -5.47 19.22
C GLN A 26 -1.22 -4.58 18.92
N ASP A 27 -0.17 -4.59 19.75
CA ASP A 27 1.03 -3.76 19.53
C ASP A 27 1.81 -4.22 18.26
N TYR A 28 1.79 -5.52 17.94
CA TYR A 28 2.33 -6.00 16.67
C TYR A 28 1.49 -5.58 15.47
N CYS A 29 0.16 -5.60 15.57
CA CYS A 29 -0.70 -5.07 14.50
C CYS A 29 -0.44 -3.59 14.24
N PHE A 30 -0.27 -2.87 15.32
CA PHE A 30 0.12 -1.48 15.37
C PHE A 30 1.44 -1.25 14.62
N ASP A 31 2.49 -2.05 14.88
CA ASP A 31 3.79 -1.92 14.20
C ASP A 31 3.68 -2.27 12.72
N PHE A 32 2.96 -3.35 12.41
CA PHE A 32 2.73 -3.78 11.03
C PHE A 32 2.01 -2.69 10.21
N ILE A 33 0.88 -2.19 10.70
CA ILE A 33 0.13 -1.10 10.03
C ILE A 33 0.98 0.18 9.97
N GLY A 34 1.69 0.51 11.05
CA GLY A 34 2.57 1.67 11.10
C GLY A 34 3.69 1.64 10.06
N SER A 35 4.23 0.45 9.72
CA SER A 35 5.26 0.34 8.69
C SER A 35 4.80 0.76 7.28
N PHE A 36 3.50 0.65 6.99
CA PHE A 36 2.93 1.03 5.69
C PHE A 36 2.43 2.48 5.65
N TYR A 37 1.81 2.94 6.75
CA TYR A 37 1.07 4.20 6.76
C TYR A 37 1.68 5.28 7.65
N GLY A 38 2.68 4.93 8.48
CA GLY A 38 3.07 5.74 9.62
C GLY A 38 2.01 5.67 10.73
N GLU A 39 2.43 5.86 11.97
CA GLU A 39 1.54 5.79 13.11
C GLU A 39 2.04 6.65 14.26
N HIS A 40 1.13 7.05 15.15
CA HIS A 40 1.48 7.56 16.47
C HIS A 40 0.48 7.00 17.49
N ARG A 41 0.94 6.09 18.38
CA ARG A 41 0.06 5.30 19.27
C ARG A 41 -0.90 6.12 20.11
N ALA A 42 -0.51 7.34 20.49
CA ALA A 42 -1.37 8.23 21.26
C ALA A 42 -2.60 8.73 20.48
N ASN A 43 -2.58 8.65 19.14
CA ASN A 43 -3.65 9.11 18.25
C ASN A 43 -4.56 7.96 17.79
N LEU A 44 -4.36 6.73 18.30
CA LEU A 44 -5.10 5.55 17.88
C LEU A 44 -6.07 5.11 18.98
N ASP A 45 -7.31 4.84 18.57
CA ASP A 45 -8.31 4.22 19.45
C ASP A 45 -7.97 2.74 19.65
N ARG A 46 -7.35 2.41 20.78
CA ARG A 46 -6.96 1.05 21.12
C ARG A 46 -8.16 0.12 21.32
N GLU A 47 -9.29 0.63 21.78
CA GLU A 47 -10.47 -0.20 22.07
C GLU A 47 -11.09 -0.74 20.78
N HIS A 48 -11.18 0.12 19.75
CA HIS A 48 -11.82 -0.22 18.49
C HIS A 48 -10.85 -0.53 17.35
N PHE A 49 -9.54 -0.49 17.59
CA PHE A 49 -8.52 -0.67 16.55
C PHE A 49 -8.73 -1.94 15.73
N GLY A 50 -8.96 -3.08 16.39
CA GLY A 50 -9.13 -4.36 15.70
C GLY A 50 -10.30 -4.41 14.73
N GLU A 51 -11.39 -3.69 15.04
CA GLU A 51 -12.51 -3.53 14.10
C GLU A 51 -12.15 -2.59 12.95
N GLN A 52 -11.58 -1.42 13.27
CA GLN A 52 -11.18 -0.42 12.28
C GLN A 52 -10.19 -1.00 11.26
N VAL A 53 -9.13 -1.68 11.72
CA VAL A 53 -8.13 -2.25 10.81
C VAL A 53 -8.62 -3.50 10.09
N SER A 54 -9.72 -4.13 10.50
CA SER A 54 -10.28 -5.28 9.76
C SER A 54 -10.87 -4.92 8.38
N TYR A 55 -11.09 -3.64 8.13
CA TYR A 55 -11.42 -3.12 6.81
C TYR A 55 -10.19 -2.96 5.91
N LEU A 56 -8.98 -3.06 6.49
CA LEU A 56 -7.71 -2.95 5.82
C LEU A 56 -6.95 -4.29 5.86
N PRO A 57 -6.06 -4.52 4.89
CA PRO A 57 -6.04 -3.95 3.54
C PRO A 57 -7.19 -4.50 2.68
N ALA A 58 -7.65 -3.70 1.71
CA ALA A 58 -8.66 -4.09 0.73
C ALA A 58 -8.08 -4.79 -0.51
N GLY A 59 -6.78 -5.08 -0.51
CA GLY A 59 -6.04 -5.60 -1.65
C GLY A 59 -5.43 -4.52 -2.54
N ALA A 60 -4.32 -4.86 -3.19
CA ALA A 60 -3.68 -4.06 -4.24
C ALA A 60 -3.06 -4.97 -5.30
N SER A 61 -2.68 -4.44 -6.47
CA SER A 61 -1.91 -5.24 -7.43
C SER A 61 -0.41 -5.21 -7.09
N LEU A 62 0.31 -6.32 -7.33
CA LEU A 62 1.78 -6.37 -7.29
C LEU A 62 2.42 -5.24 -8.09
N ARG A 63 1.79 -4.91 -9.22
CA ARG A 63 2.23 -3.83 -10.10
C ARG A 63 2.12 -2.46 -9.44
N THR A 64 1.09 -2.21 -8.65
CA THR A 64 0.92 -0.98 -7.86
C THR A 64 2.04 -0.85 -6.83
N VAL A 65 2.34 -1.93 -6.10
CA VAL A 65 3.41 -1.95 -5.09
C VAL A 65 4.78 -1.71 -5.74
N HIS A 66 5.06 -2.39 -6.86
CA HIS A 66 6.27 -2.16 -7.62
C HIS A 66 6.39 -0.71 -8.13
N HIS A 67 5.28 -0.13 -8.59
CA HIS A 67 5.28 1.27 -9.01
C HIS A 67 5.60 2.23 -7.87
N PHE A 68 5.06 1.97 -6.69
CA PHE A 68 5.33 2.78 -5.51
C PHE A 68 6.83 2.77 -5.16
N ALA A 69 7.49 1.62 -5.28
CA ALA A 69 8.94 1.53 -5.15
C ALA A 69 9.69 2.32 -6.23
N GLN A 70 9.22 2.33 -7.49
CA GLN A 70 9.82 3.17 -8.54
C GLN A 70 9.73 4.66 -8.18
N VAL A 71 8.57 5.12 -7.71
CA VAL A 71 8.35 6.51 -7.31
C VAL A 71 9.29 6.90 -6.17
N PHE A 72 9.48 6.01 -5.19
CA PHE A 72 10.40 6.24 -4.08
C PHE A 72 11.86 6.44 -4.55
N ASN A 73 12.29 5.70 -5.57
CA ASN A 73 13.67 5.74 -6.05
C ASN A 73 13.95 6.85 -7.10
N TYR A 74 12.96 7.16 -7.94
CA TYR A 74 13.18 7.98 -9.14
C TYR A 74 12.22 9.19 -9.27
N GLY A 75 11.33 9.40 -8.30
CA GLY A 75 10.42 10.53 -8.24
C GLY A 75 9.04 10.28 -8.88
N PHE A 76 8.22 11.33 -8.98
CA PHE A 76 6.83 11.18 -9.40
C PHE A 76 6.66 11.08 -10.93
N HIS A 77 6.62 9.85 -11.44
CA HIS A 77 6.56 9.54 -12.87
C HIS A 77 5.61 8.36 -13.17
N MET A 78 5.29 8.14 -14.45
CA MET A 78 4.48 7.00 -14.89
C MET A 78 5.18 5.65 -14.67
N TYR A 79 4.45 4.53 -14.65
CA TYR A 79 5.06 3.20 -14.47
C TYR A 79 6.21 2.90 -15.44
N ASP A 80 7.38 2.52 -14.90
CA ASP A 80 8.51 2.08 -15.72
C ASP A 80 8.34 0.59 -16.10
N TYR A 81 8.16 0.31 -17.39
CA TYR A 81 8.09 -1.05 -17.92
C TYR A 81 9.44 -1.57 -18.45
N GLY A 82 10.50 -0.76 -18.38
CA GLY A 82 11.78 -0.96 -19.04
C GLY A 82 11.84 -0.33 -20.44
N MET A 83 13.06 -0.06 -20.91
CA MET A 83 13.34 0.76 -22.10
C MET A 83 12.52 0.41 -23.35
N LYS A 84 12.42 -0.89 -23.69
CA LYS A 84 11.71 -1.35 -24.89
C LYS A 84 10.22 -1.03 -24.83
N VAL A 85 9.58 -1.36 -23.70
CA VAL A 85 8.14 -1.20 -23.53
C VAL A 85 7.79 0.27 -23.30
N ASN A 86 8.64 1.03 -22.60
CA ASN A 86 8.49 2.48 -22.50
C ASN A 86 8.55 3.14 -23.87
N LYS A 87 9.49 2.74 -24.74
CA LYS A 87 9.59 3.34 -26.07
C LYS A 87 8.31 3.11 -26.89
N LEU A 88 7.72 1.93 -26.78
CA LEU A 88 6.45 1.60 -27.44
C LEU A 88 5.25 2.34 -26.82
N LYS A 89 5.20 2.49 -25.49
CA LYS A 89 4.04 3.09 -24.78
C LYS A 89 4.08 4.60 -24.66
N TYR A 90 5.27 5.17 -24.51
CA TYR A 90 5.51 6.56 -24.13
C TYR A 90 6.31 7.34 -25.18
N ASN A 91 6.75 6.68 -26.27
CA ASN A 91 7.70 7.24 -27.24
C ASN A 91 9.03 7.71 -26.61
N SER A 92 9.33 7.25 -25.39
CA SER A 92 10.52 7.59 -24.60
C SER A 92 11.11 6.32 -23.99
N THR A 93 12.42 6.24 -23.85
CA THR A 93 13.07 5.09 -23.17
C THR A 93 12.89 5.13 -21.66
N ALA A 94 12.69 6.32 -21.09
CA ALA A 94 12.37 6.54 -19.68
C ALA A 94 10.87 6.88 -19.50
N PRO A 95 10.26 6.53 -18.36
CA PRO A 95 8.89 6.94 -18.06
C PRO A 95 8.81 8.48 -17.89
N PRO A 96 7.80 9.15 -18.47
CA PRO A 96 7.65 10.59 -18.29
C PRO A 96 7.16 10.94 -16.87
N ALA A 97 7.61 12.08 -16.36
CA ALA A 97 7.11 12.66 -15.12
C ALA A 97 5.67 13.16 -15.27
N TYR A 98 4.87 13.09 -14.20
CA TYR A 98 3.54 13.70 -14.21
C TYR A 98 3.65 15.23 -14.10
N PRO A 99 3.03 16.00 -15.01
CA PRO A 99 3.18 17.45 -15.04
C PRO A 99 2.27 18.12 -13.99
N LEU A 100 2.71 18.14 -12.73
CA LEU A 100 1.95 18.72 -11.61
C LEU A 100 1.58 20.19 -11.80
N GLN A 101 2.36 20.94 -12.60
CA GLN A 101 2.08 22.34 -12.94
C GLN A 101 0.79 22.52 -13.75
N ARG A 102 0.20 21.44 -14.26
CA ARG A 102 -1.08 21.44 -14.98
C ARG A 102 -2.29 21.17 -14.09
N ILE A 103 -2.07 20.96 -12.79
CA ILE A 103 -3.15 20.82 -11.80
C ILE A 103 -3.49 22.23 -11.30
N THR A 104 -4.69 22.72 -11.65
CA THR A 104 -5.25 24.02 -11.26
C THR A 104 -6.40 23.85 -10.28
#